data_AF-A0A538E0U4-F1
#
_entry.id   AF-A0A538E0U4-F1
#
_cell.length_a   1.000
_cell.length_b   1.000
_cell.length_c   1.000
_cell.angle_alpha   90.00
_cell.angle_beta   90.00
_cell.angle_gamma   90.00
#
_symmetry.space_group_name_H-M   'P 1'
#
loop_
_entity.id
_entity.type
_entity.pdbx_description
1 polymer ?
#
loop_
_entity_poly.entity_id
_entity_poly.type
_entity_poly.pdbx_seq_one_letter_code
_entity_poly.pdbx_strand_id
1 'polypeptide(L)'
;WLGAIVATVAIFTPIFLGVVLPGRWFIRHRDNAQIQAFVKGATAAAAGAIAGAVVVLSRQTLTDWPAAAIAVVALALLLKWKLKEPLLVGLGAAAGLALHWPW
;
A
#
# COMPACT_ATOMS: atom_id res chain seq x y z
N TRP A 1 -13.67 6.54 22.70
CA TRP A 1 -14.04 5.25 22.09
C TRP A 1 -15.15 5.37 21.05
N LEU A 2 -16.34 5.91 21.38
CA LEU A 2 -17.41 6.13 20.39
C LEU A 2 -16.97 6.95 19.17
N GLY A 3 -16.21 8.03 19.38
CA GLY A 3 -15.66 8.83 18.28
C GLY A 3 -14.72 8.04 17.35
N ALA A 4 -13.94 7.09 17.87
CA ALA A 4 -13.06 6.24 17.05
C ALA A 4 -13.86 5.25 16.19
N ILE A 5 -14.95 4.71 16.73
CA ILE A 5 -15.87 3.83 16.00
C ILE A 5 -16.56 4.63 14.89
N VAL A 6 -17.11 5.81 15.21
CA VAL A 6 -17.78 6.68 14.24
C VAL A 6 -16.82 7.12 13.13
N ALA A 7 -15.59 7.51 13.48
CA ALA A 7 -14.57 7.87 12.49
C ALA A 7 -14.20 6.70 11.57
N THR A 8 -14.03 5.50 12.14
CA THR A 8 -13.78 4.27 11.36
C THR A 8 -14.91 4.04 10.37
N VAL A 9 -16.16 4.02 10.83
CA VAL A 9 -17.32 3.84 9.95
C VAL A 9 -17.34 4.92 8.88
N ALA A 10 -17.20 6.20 9.24
CA ALA A 10 -17.23 7.31 8.28
C ALA A 10 -16.14 7.23 7.19
N ILE A 11 -14.94 6.74 7.50
CA ILE A 11 -13.83 6.61 6.54
C ILE A 11 -14.02 5.38 5.64
N PHE A 12 -14.41 4.24 6.21
CA PHE A 12 -14.51 2.99 5.45
C PHE A 12 -15.80 2.86 4.65
N THR A 13 -16.94 3.33 5.19
CA THR A 13 -18.26 3.24 4.52
C THR A 13 -18.27 3.79 3.08
N PRO A 14 -17.78 5.00 2.76
CA PRO A 14 -17.86 5.51 1.40
C PRO A 14 -17.06 4.67 0.40
N ILE A 15 -15.87 4.21 0.79
CA ILE A 15 -15.03 3.37 -0.09
C ILE A 15 -15.65 1.98 -0.27
N PHE A 16 -16.22 1.42 0.79
CA PHE A 16 -16.86 0.10 0.74
C PHE A 16 -18.13 0.13 -0.11
N LEU A 17 -18.96 1.16 0.06
CA LEU A 17 -20.14 1.38 -0.79
C LEU A 17 -19.74 1.59 -2.25
N GLY A 18 -18.68 2.37 -2.50
CA GLY A 18 -18.15 2.61 -3.84
C GLY A 18 -17.72 1.34 -4.58
N VAL A 19 -17.28 0.29 -3.87
CA VAL A 19 -16.93 -1.01 -4.48
C VAL A 19 -18.13 -1.95 -4.56
N VAL A 20 -18.90 -2.08 -3.47
CA VAL A 20 -19.96 -3.09 -3.35
C VAL A 20 -21.17 -2.79 -4.24
N LEU A 21 -21.57 -1.51 -4.35
CA LEU A 21 -22.72 -1.10 -5.16
C LEU A 21 -22.54 -1.45 -6.65
N PRO A 22 -21.47 -0.99 -7.33
CA PRO A 22 -21.26 -1.34 -8.74
C PRO A 22 -20.75 -2.77 -8.95
N GLY A 23 -20.16 -3.40 -7.93
CA GLY A 23 -19.52 -4.71 -8.05
C GLY A 23 -20.45 -5.81 -8.62
N ARG A 24 -21.70 -5.88 -8.16
CA ARG A 24 -22.68 -6.86 -8.69
C ARG A 24 -23.00 -6.63 -10.18
N TRP A 25 -23.06 -5.38 -10.61
CA TRP A 25 -23.31 -5.02 -12.00
C TRP A 25 -22.09 -5.30 -12.89
N PHE A 26 -20.88 -5.00 -12.39
CA PHE A 26 -19.62 -5.30 -13.07
C PHE A 26 -19.44 -6.81 -13.29
N ILE A 27 -19.69 -7.64 -12.26
CA ILE A 27 -19.58 -9.10 -12.38
C ILE A 27 -20.59 -9.64 -13.39
N ARG A 28 -21.80 -9.06 -13.47
CA ARG A 28 -22.83 -9.46 -14.43
C ARG A 28 -22.46 -9.11 -15.89
N HIS A 29 -21.73 -8.02 -16.12
CA HIS A 29 -21.33 -7.57 -17.47
C HIS A 29 -19.84 -7.80 -17.76
N ARG A 30 -19.19 -8.71 -17.01
CA ARG A 30 -17.75 -8.96 -17.13
C ARG A 30 -17.29 -9.44 -18.50
N ASP A 31 -18.19 -9.96 -19.32
CA ASP A 31 -17.89 -10.45 -20.67
C ASP A 31 -17.83 -9.31 -21.71
N ASN A 32 -18.20 -8.08 -21.35
CA ASN A 32 -18.04 -6.91 -22.21
C ASN A 32 -16.56 -6.44 -22.23
N ALA A 33 -15.97 -6.42 -23.42
CA ALA A 33 -14.59 -6.01 -23.65
C ALA A 33 -14.27 -4.58 -23.14
N GLN A 34 -15.21 -3.64 -23.22
CA GLN A 34 -15.01 -2.26 -22.72
C GLN A 34 -14.86 -2.22 -21.20
N ILE A 35 -15.64 -3.02 -20.49
CA ILE A 35 -15.60 -3.11 -19.03
C ILE A 35 -14.28 -3.73 -18.57
N GLN A 36 -13.82 -4.78 -19.25
CA GLN A 36 -12.50 -5.39 -18.96
C GLN A 36 -11.35 -4.40 -19.22
N ALA A 37 -11.41 -3.64 -20.33
CA ALA A 37 -10.40 -2.63 -20.63
C ALA A 37 -10.38 -1.52 -19.57
N PHE A 38 -11.54 -1.05 -19.11
CA PHE A 38 -11.65 -0.08 -18.02
C PHE A 38 -11.05 -0.62 -16.72
N VAL A 39 -11.40 -1.84 -16.28
CA VAL A 39 -10.89 -2.43 -15.04
C VAL A 39 -9.38 -2.64 -15.11
N LYS A 40 -8.87 -3.10 -16.26
CA LYS A 40 -7.42 -3.23 -16.47
C LYS A 40 -6.72 -1.87 -16.41
N GLY A 41 -7.29 -0.85 -17.02
CA GLY A 41 -6.81 0.54 -16.92
C GLY A 41 -6.83 1.07 -15.49
N ALA A 42 -7.93 0.87 -14.75
CA ALA A 42 -8.06 1.26 -13.36
C ALA A 42 -7.05 0.55 -12.45
N THR A 43 -6.80 -0.75 -12.68
CA THR A 43 -5.80 -1.53 -11.95
C THR A 43 -4.39 -1.01 -12.21
N ALA A 44 -4.07 -0.71 -13.48
CA ALA A 44 -2.79 -0.11 -13.84
C ALA A 44 -2.61 1.30 -13.24
N ALA A 45 -3.68 2.10 -13.21
CA ALA A 45 -3.66 3.42 -12.58
C ALA A 45 -3.43 3.33 -11.07
N ALA A 46 -4.09 2.39 -10.38
CA ALA A 46 -3.88 2.15 -8.95
C ALA A 46 -2.43 1.71 -8.66
N ALA A 47 -1.89 0.76 -9.43
CA ALA A 47 -0.49 0.35 -9.31
C ALA A 47 0.47 1.52 -9.56
N GLY A 48 0.19 2.35 -10.57
CA GLY A 48 0.95 3.57 -10.85
C GLY A 48 0.88 4.60 -9.72
N ALA A 49 -0.30 4.79 -9.09
CA ALA A 49 -0.46 5.69 -7.96
C ALA A 49 0.34 5.23 -6.74
N ILE A 50 0.34 3.92 -6.44
CA ILE A 50 1.16 3.34 -5.36
C ILE A 50 2.64 3.53 -5.66
N ALA A 51 3.09 3.22 -6.88
CA ALA A 51 4.48 3.42 -7.29
C ALA A 51 4.89 4.90 -7.20
N GLY A 52 4.02 5.83 -7.60
CA GLY A 52 4.23 7.26 -7.45
C GLY A 52 4.34 7.70 -6.00
N ALA A 53 3.48 7.19 -5.12
CA ALA A 53 3.54 7.46 -3.68
C ALA A 53 4.86 6.98 -3.07
N VAL A 54 5.38 5.82 -3.48
CA VAL A 54 6.69 5.31 -3.04
C VAL A 54 7.81 6.26 -3.41
N VAL A 55 7.81 6.85 -4.61
CA VAL A 55 8.85 7.83 -5.02
C VAL A 55 8.82 9.07 -4.14
N VAL A 56 7.63 9.62 -3.87
CA VAL A 56 7.46 10.80 -3.00
C VAL A 56 7.93 10.49 -1.58
N LEU A 57 7.50 9.36 -1.02
CA LEU A 57 7.86 8.94 0.33
C LEU A 57 9.37 8.69 0.45
N SER A 58 9.97 8.01 -0.53
CA SER A 58 11.39 7.68 -0.51
C SER A 58 12.28 8.92 -0.42
N ARG A 59 11.90 10.01 -1.09
CA ARG A 59 12.62 11.30 -1.01
C ARG A 59 12.56 11.94 0.38
N GLN A 60 11.52 11.65 1.15
CA GLN A 60 11.34 12.15 2.51
C GLN A 60 12.02 11.24 3.55
N THR A 61 12.14 9.93 3.27
CA THR A 61 12.65 8.94 4.23
C THR A 61 14.10 8.51 4.00
N LEU A 62 14.64 8.59 2.79
CA LEU A 62 16.04 8.24 2.49
C LEU A 62 16.95 9.47 2.62
N THR A 63 17.07 9.98 3.83
CA THR A 63 17.99 11.09 4.15
C THR A 63 19.41 10.60 4.41
N ASP A 64 19.54 9.42 5.00
CA ASP A 64 20.81 8.92 5.53
C ASP A 64 21.23 7.59 4.92
N TRP A 65 22.54 7.33 4.94
CA TRP A 65 23.12 6.09 4.45
C TRP A 65 22.54 4.81 5.10
N PRO A 66 22.25 4.76 6.42
CA PRO A 66 21.62 3.59 7.04
C PRO A 66 20.20 3.35 6.52
N ALA A 67 19.41 4.41 6.33
CA ALA A 67 18.05 4.31 5.79
C ALA A 67 18.06 3.77 4.35
N ALA A 68 19.01 4.23 3.53
CA ALA A 68 19.22 3.71 2.18
C ALA A 68 19.61 2.22 2.19
N ALA A 69 20.50 1.80 3.10
CA ALA A 69 20.90 0.40 3.25
C ALA A 69 19.71 -0.49 3.65
N ILE A 70 18.90 -0.06 4.63
CA ILE A 70 17.68 -0.78 5.04
C ILE A 70 16.72 -0.91 3.86
N ALA A 71 16.51 0.16 3.09
CA ALA A 71 15.62 0.15 1.93
C ALA A 71 16.08 -0.86 0.86
N VAL A 72 17.37 -0.89 0.53
CA VAL A 72 17.95 -1.83 -0.45
C VAL A 72 17.84 -3.28 0.04
N VAL A 73 18.17 -3.54 1.31
CA VAL A 73 18.09 -4.90 1.88
C VAL A 73 16.64 -5.36 1.91
N ALA A 74 15.71 -4.51 2.36
CA ALA A 74 14.28 -4.83 2.40
C ALA A 74 13.73 -5.14 1.00
N LEU A 75 14.11 -4.32 0.00
CA LEU A 75 13.72 -4.54 -1.39
C LEU A 75 14.28 -5.87 -1.92
N ALA A 76 15.57 -6.17 -1.69
CA ALA A 76 16.20 -7.41 -2.12
C ALA A 76 15.54 -8.65 -1.47
N LEU A 77 15.22 -8.57 -0.18
CA LEU A 77 14.54 -9.64 0.54
C LEU A 77 13.13 -9.89 -0.02
N LEU A 78 12.38 -8.82 -0.31
CA LEU A 78 11.02 -8.92 -0.86
C LEU A 78 11.01 -9.47 -2.29
N LEU A 79 12.02 -9.13 -3.11
CA LEU A 79 12.16 -9.65 -4.47
C LEU A 79 12.59 -11.12 -4.50
N LYS A 80 13.46 -11.54 -3.56
CA LYS A 80 14.00 -12.90 -3.51
C LYS A 80 13.08 -13.89 -2.79
N TRP A 81 12.35 -13.43 -1.78
CA TRP A 81 11.52 -14.27 -0.92
C TRP A 81 10.11 -13.69 -0.74
N LYS A 82 9.10 -14.58 -0.71
CA LYS A 82 7.71 -14.21 -0.38
C LYS A 82 7.53 -14.03 1.13
N LEU A 83 8.16 -12.99 1.67
CA LEU A 83 8.03 -12.65 3.09
C LEU A 83 6.69 -11.94 3.35
N LYS A 84 6.16 -12.13 4.56
CA LYS A 84 5.00 -11.37 5.03
C LYS A 84 5.42 -9.91 5.21
N GLU A 85 4.77 -8.99 4.50
CA GLU A 85 5.06 -7.55 4.57
C GLU A 85 5.08 -7.02 6.02
N PRO A 86 4.15 -7.42 6.93
CA PRO A 86 4.19 -6.94 8.32
C PRO A 86 5.47 -7.32 9.07
N LEU A 87 6.04 -8.50 8.78
CA LEU A 87 7.27 -8.95 9.42
C LEU A 87 8.46 -8.11 8.94
N LEU A 88 8.53 -7.84 7.64
CA LEU A 88 9.59 -7.02 7.05
C LEU A 88 9.55 -5.59 7.58
N VAL A 89 8.34 -5.01 7.70
CA VAL A 89 8.13 -3.69 8.31
C VAL A 89 8.54 -3.68 9.79
N GLY A 90 8.18 -4.72 10.55
CA GLY A 90 8.57 -4.85 11.95
C GLY A 90 10.09 -4.94 12.15
N LEU A 91 10.78 -5.72 11.32
CA LEU A 91 12.24 -5.82 11.34
C LEU A 91 12.91 -4.50 10.94
N GLY A 92 12.39 -3.82 9.91
CA GLY A 92 12.88 -2.51 9.50
C GLY A 92 12.71 -1.45 10.60
N ALA A 93 11.56 -1.46 11.30
CA ALA A 93 11.32 -0.57 12.44
C ALA A 93 12.28 -0.86 13.60
N ALA A 94 12.50 -2.14 13.94
CA ALA A 94 13.45 -2.52 14.97
C ALA A 94 14.89 -2.12 14.63
N ALA A 95 15.31 -2.32 13.37
CA ALA A 95 16.63 -1.90 12.89
C ALA A 95 16.79 -0.37 12.94
N GLY A 96 15.79 0.38 12.48
CA GLY A 96 15.78 1.84 12.55
C GLY A 96 15.84 2.36 13.98
N LEU A 97 15.05 1.77 14.89
CA LEU A 97 15.09 2.10 16.32
C LEU A 97 16.45 1.80 16.95
N ALA A 98 17.11 0.68 16.61
CA ALA A 98 18.42 0.34 17.14
C ALA A 98 19.52 1.30 16.62
N LEU A 99 19.40 1.78 15.38
CA LEU A 99 20.34 2.72 14.76
C LEU A 99 20.17 4.16 15.23
N HIS A 100 18.93 4.60 15.45
CA HIS A 100 18.59 5.93 15.98
C HIS A 100 18.23 5.90 17.47
N TRP A 101 18.63 4.84 18.19
CA TRP A 101 18.34 4.73 19.61
C TRP A 101 18.97 5.91 20.35
N PRO A 102 18.18 6.68 21.12
CA PRO A 102 18.69 7.87 21.78
C PRO A 102 19.72 7.45 22.83
N TRP A 103 20.94 7.95 22.65
CA TRP A 103 21.75 8.41 23.78
C TRP A 103 21.43 9.88 24.00
#